data_AF-A0A8T7HVP7-F1
#
_entry.id   AF-A0A8T7HVP7-F1
#
_cell.length_a   1.000
_cell.length_b   1.000
_cell.length_c   1.000
_cell.angle_alpha   90.00
_cell.angle_beta   90.00
_cell.angle_gamma   90.00
#
_symmetry.space_group_name_H-M   'P 1'
#
loop_
_entity.id
_entity.type
_entity.pdbx_description
1 polymer ?
#
loop_
_entity_poly.entity_id
_entity_poly.type
_entity_poly.pdbx_seq_one_letter_code
_entity_poly.pdbx_strand_id
1 'polypeptide(L)'
;MLGIPSCKQVTELSSLQLDESLPRLQRVALRVHLMMCQSCRRYVKQMELTSDIVQRWLTRREMPEAVKQRLLAQWREQRPQDPS
;
A
#
# COMPACT_ATOMS: atom_id res chain seq x y z
N MET A 1 -15.45 -19.98 1.62
CA MET A 1 -14.74 -20.90 2.53
C MET A 1 -13.29 -20.45 2.61
N LEU A 2 -12.85 -19.92 3.75
CA LEU A 2 -11.46 -19.44 3.91
C LEU A 2 -10.57 -20.62 4.29
N GLY A 3 -10.10 -21.33 3.26
CA GLY A 3 -9.02 -22.33 3.37
C GLY A 3 -7.65 -21.67 3.23
N ILE A 4 -6.58 -22.46 3.43
CA ILE A 4 -5.21 -22.03 3.15
C ILE A 4 -5.12 -21.55 1.70
N PRO A 5 -4.60 -20.32 1.44
CA PRO A 5 -4.50 -19.81 0.08
C PRO A 5 -3.47 -20.61 -0.71
N SER A 6 -3.69 -20.73 -2.02
CA SER A 6 -2.68 -21.24 -2.95
C SER A 6 -1.56 -20.23 -3.18
N CYS A 7 -0.42 -20.66 -3.72
CA CYS A 7 0.69 -19.76 -4.05
C CYS A 7 0.25 -18.59 -4.95
N LYS A 8 -0.66 -18.82 -5.90
CA LYS A 8 -1.23 -17.77 -6.77
C LYS A 8 -2.02 -16.73 -5.97
N GLN A 9 -2.90 -17.20 -5.08
CA GLN A 9 -3.68 -16.33 -4.21
C GLN A 9 -2.79 -15.54 -3.24
N VAL A 10 -1.68 -16.10 -2.80
CA VAL A 10 -0.69 -15.37 -1.98
C VAL A 10 -0.09 -14.20 -2.76
N THR A 11 0.25 -14.39 -4.03
CA THR A 11 0.75 -13.33 -4.91
C THR A 11 -0.29 -12.21 -5.11
N GLU A 12 -1.56 -12.56 -5.25
CA GLU A 12 -2.66 -11.58 -5.35
C GLU A 12 -2.85 -10.83 -4.03
N LEU A 13 -2.91 -11.55 -2.91
CA LEU A 13 -3.06 -10.98 -1.57
C LEU A 13 -1.88 -10.09 -1.15
N SER A 14 -0.66 -10.38 -1.61
CA SER A 14 0.50 -9.53 -1.32
C SER A 14 0.40 -8.18 -1.99
N SER A 15 -0.15 -8.09 -3.21
CA SER A 15 -0.36 -6.80 -3.87
C SER A 15 -1.45 -6.00 -3.15
N LEU A 16 -2.55 -6.65 -2.75
CA LEU A 16 -3.59 -6.01 -1.94
C LEU A 16 -3.07 -5.51 -0.57
N GLN A 17 -2.09 -6.17 0.05
CA GLN A 17 -1.46 -5.65 1.28
C GLN A 17 -0.70 -4.34 1.08
N LEU A 18 -0.21 -4.08 -0.14
CA LEU A 18 0.52 -2.86 -0.44
C LEU A 18 -0.42 -1.67 -0.65
N ASP A 19 -1.61 -1.92 -1.18
CA ASP A 19 -2.60 -0.89 -1.49
C ASP A 19 -3.58 -0.64 -0.31
N GLU A 20 -3.92 -1.68 0.47
CA GLU A 20 -4.97 -1.60 1.50
C GLU A 20 -4.72 -2.48 2.73
N SER A 21 -5.47 -2.24 3.82
CA SER A 21 -5.43 -3.09 5.01
C SER A 21 -6.19 -4.40 4.77
N LEU A 22 -5.46 -5.52 4.62
CA LEU A 22 -6.09 -6.84 4.49
C LEU A 22 -7.03 -7.17 5.67
N PRO A 23 -8.20 -7.79 5.40
CA PRO A 23 -9.06 -8.37 6.43
C PRO A 23 -8.30 -9.35 7.34
N ARG A 24 -8.55 -9.30 8.65
CA ARG A 24 -7.80 -10.07 9.67
C ARG A 24 -7.73 -11.58 9.38
N LEU A 25 -8.80 -12.15 8.84
CA LEU A 25 -8.86 -13.57 8.45
C LEU A 25 -7.90 -13.93 7.31
N GLN A 26 -7.81 -13.09 6.28
CA GLN A 26 -6.89 -13.30 5.15
C GLN A 26 -5.44 -13.19 5.59
N ARG A 27 -5.15 -12.30 6.55
CA ARG A 27 -3.81 -12.18 7.17
C ARG A 27 -3.39 -13.46 7.90
N VAL A 28 -4.30 -14.11 8.61
CA VAL A 28 -4.01 -15.39 9.28
C VAL A 28 -3.78 -16.48 8.25
N ALA A 29 -4.65 -16.61 7.24
CA ALA A 29 -4.53 -17.61 6.19
C ALA A 29 -3.21 -17.47 5.40
N LEU A 30 -2.81 -16.23 5.09
CA LEU A 30 -1.52 -15.92 4.49
C LEU A 30 -0.35 -16.36 5.38
N ARG A 31 -0.35 -16.02 6.68
CA ARG A 31 0.73 -16.46 7.60
C ARG A 31 0.89 -17.97 7.63
N VAL A 32 -0.21 -18.71 7.66
CA VAL A 32 -0.19 -20.18 7.64
C VAL A 32 0.47 -20.67 6.35
N HIS A 33 0.15 -20.09 5.20
CA HIS A 33 0.83 -20.43 3.94
C HIS A 33 2.33 -20.10 3.97
N LEU A 34 2.73 -18.93 4.48
CA LEU A 34 4.15 -18.56 4.56
C LEU A 34 4.94 -19.44 5.53
N MET A 35 4.28 -20.09 6.50
CA MET A 35 4.90 -21.10 7.38
C MET A 35 5.26 -22.39 6.64
N MET A 36 4.47 -22.80 5.65
CA MET A 36 4.69 -24.05 4.90
C MET A 36 5.41 -23.86 3.55
N CYS A 37 5.37 -22.66 2.96
CA CYS A 37 5.93 -22.39 1.64
C CYS A 37 7.06 -21.36 1.71
N GLN A 38 8.30 -21.83 1.52
CA GLN A 38 9.49 -20.99 1.57
C GLN A 38 9.56 -20.00 0.37
N SER A 39 9.11 -20.41 -0.81
CA SER A 39 9.10 -19.57 -2.01
C SER A 39 8.21 -18.35 -1.82
N CYS A 40 6.98 -18.56 -1.33
CA CYS A 40 6.05 -17.47 -1.03
C CYS A 40 6.57 -16.57 0.10
N ARG A 41 7.23 -17.13 1.12
CA ARG A 41 7.89 -16.34 2.17
C ARG A 41 8.95 -15.40 1.60
N ARG A 42 9.82 -15.89 0.70
CA ARG A 42 10.86 -15.07 0.07
C ARG A 42 10.24 -13.98 -0.81
N TYR A 43 9.21 -14.33 -1.59
CA TYR A 43 8.50 -13.39 -2.45
C TYR A 43 7.82 -12.26 -1.66
N VAL A 44 7.06 -12.58 -0.61
CA VAL A 44 6.40 -11.55 0.22
C VAL A 44 7.43 -10.62 0.85
N LYS A 45 8.55 -11.16 1.36
CA LYS A 45 9.64 -10.35 1.92
C LYS A 45 10.26 -9.40 0.87
N GLN A 46 10.39 -9.83 -0.38
CA GLN A 46 10.88 -8.96 -1.46
C GLN A 46 9.89 -7.83 -1.77
N MET A 47 8.58 -8.12 -1.77
CA MET A 47 7.56 -7.10 -1.97
C MET A 47 7.53 -6.07 -0.84
N GLU A 48 7.62 -6.51 0.42
CA GLU A 48 7.72 -5.62 1.58
C GLU A 48 8.94 -4.70 1.48
N LEU A 49 10.13 -5.25 1.14
CA LEU A 49 11.34 -4.45 0.95
C LEU A 49 11.18 -3.42 -0.17
N THR A 50 10.57 -3.81 -1.29
CA THR A 50 10.35 -2.92 -2.44
C THR A 50 9.44 -1.77 -2.04
N SER A 51 8.34 -2.05 -1.35
CA SER A 51 7.42 -1.02 -0.87
C SER A 51 8.08 -0.09 0.14
N ASP A 52 8.84 -0.62 1.10
CA ASP A 52 9.61 0.17 2.07
C ASP A 52 10.58 1.15 1.39
N ILE A 53 11.30 0.69 0.36
CA ILE A 53 12.25 1.54 -0.40
C ILE A 53 11.50 2.65 -1.13
N VAL A 54 10.41 2.31 -1.83
CA VAL A 54 9.58 3.28 -2.56
C VAL A 54 8.99 4.31 -1.60
N GLN A 55 8.41 3.86 -0.48
CA GLN A 55 7.84 4.73 0.53
C GLN A 55 8.90 5.68 1.08
N ARG A 56 10.08 5.19 1.48
CA ARG A 56 11.19 6.04 1.97
C ARG A 56 11.65 7.04 0.92
N TRP A 57 11.66 6.67 -0.35
CA TRP A 57 12.03 7.58 -1.44
C TRP A 57 10.98 8.68 -1.63
N LEU A 58 9.70 8.35 -1.56
CA LEU A 58 8.59 9.31 -1.61
C LEU A 58 8.57 10.22 -0.38
N THR A 59 8.77 9.68 0.83
CA THR A 59 8.81 10.48 2.07
C THR A 59 9.99 11.45 2.08
N ARG A 60 11.11 11.12 1.42
CA ARG A 60 12.25 12.05 1.29
C ARG A 60 11.96 13.22 0.35
N ARG A 61 10.93 13.11 -0.50
CA ARG A 61 10.39 14.23 -1.30
C ARG A 61 9.31 14.96 -0.49
N GLU A 62 9.66 15.51 0.66
CA GLU A 62 8.78 16.47 1.32
C GLU A 62 8.64 17.70 0.41
N MET A 63 7.41 18.00 0.02
CA MET A 63 7.12 19.22 -0.72
C MET A 63 7.40 20.40 0.21
N PRO A 64 8.27 21.37 -0.16
CA PRO A 64 8.52 22.53 0.68
C PRO A 64 7.21 23.20 1.05
N GLU A 65 7.03 23.54 2.33
CA GLU A 65 5.76 24.09 2.83
C GLU A 65 5.34 25.34 2.05
N ALA A 66 6.31 26.15 1.59
CA ALA A 66 6.07 27.29 0.71
C ALA A 66 5.46 26.92 -0.66
N VAL A 67 5.78 25.76 -1.22
CA VAL A 67 5.16 25.26 -2.47
C VAL A 67 3.74 24.79 -2.17
N LYS A 68 3.54 24.02 -1.09
CA LYS A 68 2.22 23.54 -0.67
C LYS A 68 1.25 24.71 -0.39
N GLN A 69 1.71 25.74 0.32
CA GLN A 69 0.90 26.92 0.61
C GLN A 69 0.52 27.70 -0.64
N ARG A 70 1.45 27.85 -1.60
CA ARG A 70 1.15 28.49 -2.89
C ARG A 70 0.10 27.71 -3.69
N LEU A 71 0.22 26.38 -3.77
CA LEU A 71 -0.75 25.54 -4.45
C LEU A 71 -2.13 25.60 -3.77
N LEU A 72 -2.19 25.60 -2.44
CA LEU A 72 -3.44 25.73 -1.68
C LEU A 72 -4.08 27.12 -1.84
N ALA A 73 -3.27 28.19 -1.91
CA ALA A 73 -3.76 29.53 -2.18
C ALA A 73 -4.36 29.64 -3.59
N GLN A 74 -3.65 29.14 -4.61
CA GLN A 74 -4.14 29.09 -5.99
C GLN A 74 -5.44 28.28 -6.12
N TRP A 75 -5.53 27.14 -5.43
CA TRP A 75 -6.76 26.34 -5.45
C TRP A 75 -7.95 27.06 -4.80
N ARG A 76 -7.73 27.82 -3.72
CA ARG A 76 -8.77 28.64 -3.08
C ARG A 76 -9.29 29.74 -3.98
N GLU A 77 -8.42 30.38 -4.76
CA GLU A 77 -8.79 31.44 -5.71
C GLU A 77 -9.52 30.90 -6.94
N GLN A 78 -9.22 29.67 -7.36
CA GLN A 78 -9.81 29.03 -8.55
C GLN A 78 -11.05 28.19 -8.26
N ARG A 79 -11.46 28.04 -6.99
CA ARG A 79 -12.71 27.34 -6.65
C ARG A 79 -13.88 28.21 -7.12
N PRO A 80 -14.68 27.78 -8.12
CA PRO A 80 -15.90 28.50 -8.47
C PRO A 80 -16.76 28.58 -7.21
N GLN A 81 -17.30 29.77 -6.90
CA GLN A 81 -18.36 29.86 -5.90
C GLN A 81 -19.48 28.93 -6.38
N ASP A 82 -19.81 27.94 -5.55
CA ASP A 82 -20.98 27.09 -5.75
C ASP A 82 -22.21 28.01 -5.80
N PRO A 83 -22.87 28.19 -6.96
CA PRO A 83 -24.08 29.00 -6.99
C PRO A 83 -25.16 28.18 -6.27
N SER A 84 -25.57 28.66 -5.09
CA SER A 84 -26.74 28.14 -4.38
C SER A 84 -27.98 28.09 -5.26
#